data_AF-A0A9E3PW76-F1
#
_entry.id   AF-A0A9E3PW76-F1
#
_cell.length_a   1.000
_cell.length_b   1.000
_cell.length_c   1.000
_cell.angle_alpha   90.00
_cell.angle_beta   90.00
_cell.angle_gamma   90.00
#
_symmetry.space_group_name_H-M   'P 1'
#
loop_
_entity.id
_entity.type
_entity.pdbx_description
1 polymer ?
#
loop_
_entity_poly.entity_id
_entity_poly.type
_entity_poly.pdbx_seq_one_letter_code
_entity_poly.pdbx_strand_id
1 'polypeptide(L)'
;MIAEPERRMILTYAPSPAGAEGLTALFALDDRLAETVRTTSEPMLGQIRLQWWHDALIALDSAAAPPEPVLQAIAERIVAAGTPGSALAPLALAWQVLLQSELGPAEVDAFAQRGRTLFGVAATVLGARADAFVAAGGEGWALADLAGKLSDPREAGLVRAAAAGRLDRACAARWPRALRPLGAMAHLARLDLSDVSAGSPRRVARALWHRLTGR
;
A
#
# COMPACT_ATOMS: atom_id res chain seq x y z
N MET A 1 8.55 -2.24 -6.11
CA MET A 1 7.31 -1.53 -6.44
C MET A 1 6.73 -2.11 -7.72
N ILE A 2 5.44 -2.47 -7.71
CA ILE A 2 4.73 -2.87 -8.94
C ILE A 2 4.96 -1.77 -9.98
N ALA A 3 5.33 -2.15 -11.20
CA ALA A 3 5.64 -1.17 -12.23
C ALA A 3 4.42 -0.29 -12.51
N GLU A 4 4.63 1.02 -12.76
CA GLU A 4 3.54 1.99 -12.99
C GLU A 4 2.50 1.53 -14.03
N PRO A 5 2.89 0.90 -15.17
CA PRO A 5 1.93 0.37 -16.12
C PRO A 5 1.07 -0.77 -15.56
N GLU A 6 1.67 -1.68 -14.77
CA GLU A 6 0.95 -2.78 -14.11
C GLU A 6 -0.02 -2.23 -13.07
N ARG A 7 0.40 -1.25 -12.27
CA ARG A 7 -0.45 -0.60 -11.27
C ARG A 7 -1.65 0.06 -11.91
N ARG A 8 -1.44 0.90 -12.93
CA ARG A 8 -2.55 1.55 -13.67
C ARG A 8 -3.52 0.53 -14.26
N MET A 9 -3.02 -0.54 -14.86
CA MET A 9 -3.85 -1.63 -15.38
C MET A 9 -4.71 -2.24 -14.26
N ILE A 10 -4.12 -2.56 -13.10
CA ILE A 10 -4.84 -3.19 -11.98
C ILE A 10 -5.90 -2.26 -11.41
N LEU A 11 -5.63 -0.96 -11.31
CA LEU A 11 -6.60 0.02 -10.81
C LEU A 11 -7.86 0.10 -11.69
N THR A 12 -7.75 -0.18 -13.00
CA THR A 12 -8.92 -0.28 -13.89
C THR A 12 -9.86 -1.46 -13.54
N TYR A 13 -9.45 -2.39 -12.68
CA TYR A 13 -10.27 -3.52 -12.26
C TYR A 13 -11.26 -3.14 -11.15
N ALA A 14 -11.18 -1.90 -10.62
CA ALA A 14 -12.14 -1.39 -9.65
C ALA A 14 -13.57 -1.49 -10.20
N PRO A 15 -14.56 -1.85 -9.36
CA PRO A 15 -15.93 -2.10 -9.81
C PRO A 15 -16.69 -0.83 -10.21
N SER A 16 -16.22 0.35 -9.81
CA SER A 16 -16.84 1.65 -10.11
C SER A 16 -15.78 2.71 -10.43
N PRO A 17 -16.12 3.75 -11.22
CA PRO A 17 -15.23 4.89 -11.45
C PRO A 17 -14.81 5.59 -10.16
N ALA A 18 -15.75 5.82 -9.24
CA ALA A 18 -15.46 6.42 -7.94
C ALA A 18 -14.47 5.58 -7.11
N GLY A 19 -14.61 4.24 -7.15
CA GLY A 19 -13.65 3.34 -6.51
C GLY A 19 -12.27 3.41 -7.16
N ALA A 20 -12.19 3.51 -8.48
CA ALA A 20 -10.91 3.67 -9.20
C ALA A 20 -10.23 5.01 -8.85
N GLU A 21 -10.98 6.10 -8.79
CA GLU A 21 -10.50 7.42 -8.39
C GLU A 21 -10.03 7.44 -6.93
N GLY A 22 -10.81 6.83 -6.02
CA GLY A 22 -10.45 6.70 -4.61
C GLY A 22 -9.17 5.86 -4.41
N LEU A 23 -9.02 4.74 -5.13
CA LEU A 23 -7.77 3.99 -5.12
C LEU A 23 -6.61 4.83 -5.67
N THR A 24 -6.82 5.58 -6.75
CA THR A 24 -5.79 6.44 -7.34
C THR A 24 -5.32 7.49 -6.33
N ALA A 25 -6.23 8.17 -5.65
CA ALA A 25 -5.90 9.13 -4.58
C ALA A 25 -5.14 8.47 -3.43
N LEU A 26 -5.56 7.26 -3.03
CA LEU A 26 -4.92 6.49 -1.95
C LEU A 26 -3.47 6.11 -2.28
N PHE A 27 -3.20 5.61 -3.48
CA PHE A 27 -1.84 5.27 -3.91
C PHE A 27 -0.99 6.53 -4.15
N ALA A 28 -1.59 7.65 -4.58
CA ALA A 28 -0.90 8.92 -4.68
C ALA A 28 -0.44 9.45 -3.31
N LEU A 29 -1.24 9.25 -2.26
CA LEU A 29 -0.83 9.55 -0.88
C LEU A 29 0.39 8.72 -0.47
N ASP A 30 0.33 7.41 -0.67
CA ASP A 30 1.45 6.52 -0.33
C ASP A 30 2.73 6.88 -1.10
N ASP A 31 2.63 7.16 -2.41
CA ASP A 31 3.75 7.62 -3.24
C ASP A 31 4.35 8.95 -2.72
N ARG A 32 3.49 9.88 -2.25
CA ARG A 32 3.89 11.18 -1.70
C ARG A 32 4.57 11.08 -0.34
N LEU A 33 4.12 10.16 0.52
CA LEU A 33 4.80 9.86 1.80
C LEU A 33 6.16 9.21 1.55
N ALA A 34 6.24 8.26 0.60
CA ALA A 34 7.50 7.65 0.18
C ALA A 34 8.49 8.69 -0.36
N GLU A 35 8.01 9.66 -1.15
CA GLU A 35 8.82 10.77 -1.66
C GLU A 35 9.34 11.68 -0.54
N THR A 36 8.52 11.91 0.49
CA THR A 36 8.93 12.66 1.68
C THR A 36 10.11 12.01 2.38
N VAL A 37 10.10 10.67 2.53
CA VAL A 37 11.25 9.91 3.06
C VAL A 37 12.46 10.02 2.13
N ARG A 38 12.29 9.78 0.82
CA ARG A 38 13.40 9.79 -0.15
C ARG A 38 14.12 11.13 -0.27
N THR A 39 13.39 12.23 -0.17
CA THR A 39 13.93 13.60 -0.35
C THR A 39 14.52 14.19 0.92
N THR A 40 14.47 13.48 2.04
CA THR A 40 14.95 14.00 3.32
C THR A 40 16.26 13.33 3.71
N SER A 41 17.32 14.14 3.84
CA SER A 41 18.64 13.67 4.25
C SER A 41 18.83 13.62 5.77
N GLU A 42 18.10 14.44 6.51
CA GLU A 42 18.19 14.52 7.98
C GLU A 42 17.02 13.77 8.63
N PRO A 43 17.25 12.66 9.35
CA PRO A 43 16.16 11.84 9.91
C PRO A 43 15.16 12.63 10.76
N MET A 44 15.64 13.59 11.55
CA MET A 44 14.80 14.45 12.39
C MET A 44 13.83 15.30 11.55
N LEU A 45 14.31 15.88 10.44
CA LEU A 45 13.45 16.66 9.53
C LEU A 45 12.41 15.75 8.86
N GLY A 46 12.79 14.52 8.53
CA GLY A 46 11.89 13.52 7.95
C GLY A 46 10.74 13.18 8.90
N GLN A 47 11.06 13.02 10.20
CA GLN A 47 10.07 12.78 11.25
C GLN A 47 9.10 13.95 11.38
N ILE A 48 9.60 15.19 11.42
CA ILE A 48 8.75 16.39 11.48
C ILE A 48 7.80 16.47 10.28
N ARG A 49 8.30 16.24 9.06
CA ARG A 49 7.48 16.27 7.84
C ARG A 49 6.41 15.18 7.84
N LEU A 50 6.76 13.95 8.23
CA LEU A 50 5.78 12.85 8.32
C LEU A 50 4.79 13.05 9.46
N GLN A 51 5.20 13.67 10.57
CA GLN A 51 4.29 14.04 11.64
C GLN A 51 3.27 15.08 11.16
N TRP A 52 3.71 16.08 10.38
CA TRP A 52 2.78 17.02 9.74
C TRP A 52 1.78 16.30 8.83
N TRP A 53 2.21 15.33 8.03
CA TRP A 53 1.30 14.52 7.19
C TRP A 53 0.27 13.75 8.02
N HIS A 54 0.72 13.12 9.10
CA HIS A 54 -0.15 12.42 10.03
C HIS A 54 -1.24 13.36 10.59
N ASP A 55 -0.83 14.52 11.11
CA ASP A 55 -1.75 15.48 11.73
C ASP A 55 -2.69 16.11 10.69
N ALA A 56 -2.19 16.39 9.48
CA ALA A 56 -2.99 16.91 8.39
C ALA A 56 -4.06 15.91 7.93
N LEU A 57 -3.75 14.61 7.89
CA LEU A 57 -4.73 13.55 7.58
C LEU A 57 -5.83 13.47 8.64
N ILE A 58 -5.48 13.57 9.93
CA ILE A 58 -6.47 13.61 11.02
C ILE A 58 -7.35 14.87 10.90
N ALA A 59 -6.74 16.02 10.61
CA ALA A 59 -7.46 17.28 10.50
C ALA A 59 -8.55 17.27 9.41
N LEU A 60 -8.42 16.43 8.37
CA LEU A 60 -9.46 16.29 7.33
C LEU A 60 -10.82 15.82 7.87
N ASP A 61 -10.86 15.22 9.07
CA ASP A 61 -12.12 14.79 9.68
C ASP A 61 -13.00 15.97 10.13
N SER A 62 -12.39 17.14 10.36
CA SER A 62 -13.08 18.30 10.94
C SER A 62 -12.77 19.64 10.27
N ALA A 63 -11.80 19.68 9.35
CA ALA A 63 -11.34 20.90 8.70
C ALA A 63 -11.16 20.70 7.19
N ALA A 64 -11.14 21.82 6.45
CA ALA A 64 -10.86 21.80 5.03
C ALA A 64 -9.42 21.36 4.74
N ALA A 65 -9.23 20.65 3.63
CA ALA A 65 -7.89 20.24 3.21
C ALA A 65 -6.98 21.47 2.95
N PRO A 66 -5.71 21.43 3.41
CA PRO A 66 -4.74 22.46 3.05
C PRO A 66 -4.47 22.44 1.53
N PRO A 67 -3.77 23.47 0.98
CA PRO A 67 -3.44 23.55 -0.45
C PRO A 67 -2.31 22.57 -0.86
N GLU A 68 -2.45 21.30 -0.50
CA GLU A 68 -1.61 20.18 -0.92
C GLU A 68 -2.50 19.25 -1.78
N PRO A 69 -2.21 19.11 -3.09
CA PRO A 69 -3.09 18.41 -4.04
C PRO A 69 -3.49 16.99 -3.61
N VAL A 70 -2.57 16.27 -2.97
CA VAL A 70 -2.85 14.92 -2.48
C VAL A 70 -3.90 14.96 -1.36
N LEU A 71 -3.80 15.88 -0.40
CA LEU A 71 -4.76 16.00 0.70
C LEU A 71 -6.14 16.45 0.18
N GLN A 72 -6.18 17.32 -0.82
CA GLN A 72 -7.43 17.72 -1.49
C GLN A 72 -8.10 16.52 -2.17
N ALA A 73 -7.35 15.71 -2.91
CA ALA A 73 -7.87 14.49 -3.52
C ALA A 73 -8.38 13.47 -2.47
N ILE A 74 -7.68 13.33 -1.34
CA ILE A 74 -8.14 12.48 -0.23
C ILE A 74 -9.46 13.00 0.35
N ALA A 75 -9.55 14.31 0.61
CA ALA A 75 -10.77 14.92 1.12
C ALA A 75 -11.97 14.70 0.17
N GLU A 76 -11.77 14.93 -1.12
CA GLU A 76 -12.82 14.82 -2.14
C GLU A 76 -13.25 13.38 -2.44
N ARG A 77 -12.31 12.43 -2.45
CA ARG A 77 -12.57 11.07 -2.96
C ARG A 77 -12.75 10.01 -1.88
N ILE A 78 -12.23 10.25 -0.68
CA ILE A 78 -12.23 9.28 0.41
C ILE A 78 -13.03 9.81 1.61
N VAL A 79 -12.72 11.03 2.08
CA VAL A 79 -13.41 11.61 3.25
C VAL A 79 -14.86 11.95 2.93
N ALA A 80 -15.12 12.61 1.80
CA ALA A 80 -16.49 12.87 1.35
C ALA A 80 -17.31 11.60 1.08
N ALA A 81 -16.64 10.47 0.82
CA ALA A 81 -17.26 9.15 0.66
C ALA A 81 -17.46 8.39 1.99
N GLY A 82 -17.16 9.03 3.13
CA GLY A 82 -17.44 8.52 4.48
C GLY A 82 -16.31 7.76 5.16
N THR A 83 -15.11 7.70 4.56
CA THR A 83 -13.93 7.13 5.23
C THR A 83 -13.12 8.24 5.88
N PRO A 84 -12.97 8.28 7.22
CA PRO A 84 -12.28 9.38 7.89
C PRO A 84 -10.80 9.44 7.48
N GLY A 85 -10.26 10.65 7.38
CA GLY A 85 -8.85 10.92 7.14
C GLY A 85 -7.95 10.35 8.25
N SER A 86 -8.43 10.30 9.49
CA SER A 86 -7.71 9.61 10.58
C SER A 86 -7.45 8.13 10.32
N ALA A 87 -8.24 7.45 9.47
CA ALA A 87 -7.96 6.06 9.07
C ALA A 87 -6.72 5.93 8.17
N LEU A 88 -6.25 7.02 7.56
CA LEU A 88 -5.07 7.07 6.69
C LEU A 88 -3.81 7.52 7.44
N ALA A 89 -3.96 8.21 8.56
CA ALA A 89 -2.85 8.74 9.36
C ALA A 89 -1.78 7.68 9.74
N PRO A 90 -2.12 6.39 10.02
CA PRO A 90 -1.11 5.36 10.27
C PRO A 90 -0.14 5.10 9.12
N LEU A 91 -0.47 5.47 7.88
CA LEU A 91 0.45 5.38 6.74
C LEU A 91 1.70 6.23 6.97
N ALA A 92 1.53 7.46 7.46
CA ALA A 92 2.66 8.35 7.73
C ALA A 92 3.58 7.77 8.81
N LEU A 93 3.02 7.18 9.87
CA LEU A 93 3.79 6.52 10.93
C LEU A 93 4.56 5.30 10.42
N ALA A 94 3.95 4.48 9.57
CA ALA A 94 4.63 3.32 9.00
C ALA A 94 5.84 3.74 8.13
N TRP A 95 5.76 4.87 7.42
CA TRP A 95 6.91 5.41 6.67
C TRP A 95 8.00 5.99 7.57
N GLN A 96 7.69 6.48 8.78
CA GLN A 96 8.70 6.96 9.74
C GLN A 96 9.66 5.85 10.19
N VAL A 97 9.22 4.58 10.17
CA VAL A 97 10.06 3.43 10.53
C VAL A 97 11.35 3.39 9.71
N LEU A 98 11.29 3.79 8.42
CA LEU A 98 12.46 3.80 7.54
C LEU A 98 13.45 4.93 7.81
N LEU A 99 13.14 5.85 8.72
CA LEU A 99 14.06 6.90 9.17
C LEU A 99 14.94 6.41 10.34
N GLN A 100 14.71 5.20 10.85
CA GLN A 100 15.55 4.56 11.87
C GLN A 100 16.78 3.89 11.23
N SER A 101 17.80 3.62 12.06
CA SER A 101 19.12 3.19 11.57
C SER A 101 19.24 1.71 11.20
N GLU A 102 18.38 0.84 11.74
CA GLU A 102 18.42 -0.60 11.50
C GLU A 102 17.00 -1.17 11.43
N LEU A 103 16.78 -2.19 10.59
CA LEU A 103 15.50 -2.89 10.48
C LEU A 103 15.55 -4.24 11.22
N GLY A 104 15.06 -4.25 12.46
CA GLY A 104 14.80 -5.47 13.23
C GLY A 104 13.40 -6.05 12.97
N PRO A 105 13.07 -7.21 13.57
CA PRO A 105 11.76 -7.84 13.40
C PRO A 105 10.57 -6.94 13.80
N ALA A 106 10.74 -6.11 14.84
CA ALA A 106 9.70 -5.19 15.29
C ALA A 106 9.46 -4.07 14.26
N GLU A 107 10.52 -3.52 13.68
CA GLU A 107 10.47 -2.49 12.64
C GLU A 107 9.86 -3.06 11.36
N VAL A 108 10.18 -4.31 11.01
CA VAL A 108 9.54 -5.01 9.88
C VAL A 108 8.03 -5.12 10.09
N ASP A 109 7.57 -5.53 11.27
CA ASP A 109 6.13 -5.61 11.57
C ASP A 109 5.46 -4.22 11.63
N ALA A 110 6.17 -3.21 12.14
CA ALA A 110 5.70 -1.82 12.15
C ALA A 110 5.57 -1.25 10.73
N PHE A 111 6.54 -1.52 9.83
CA PHE A 111 6.46 -1.09 8.44
C PHE A 111 5.37 -1.85 7.67
N ALA A 112 5.13 -3.13 8.00
CA ALA A 112 4.03 -3.90 7.41
C ALA A 112 2.66 -3.22 7.60
N GLN A 113 2.50 -2.41 8.66
CA GLN A 113 1.27 -1.65 8.91
C GLN A 113 0.94 -0.64 7.80
N ARG A 114 1.93 -0.18 7.03
CA ARG A 114 1.70 0.60 5.79
C ARG A 114 0.72 -0.14 4.89
N GLY A 115 1.04 -1.41 4.60
CA GLY A 115 0.28 -2.24 3.69
C GLY A 115 -1.10 -2.62 4.23
N ARG A 116 -1.19 -2.99 5.51
CA ARG A 116 -2.47 -3.30 6.16
C ARG A 116 -3.41 -2.09 6.15
N THR A 117 -2.91 -0.90 6.49
CA THR A 117 -3.71 0.33 6.47
C THR A 117 -4.18 0.66 5.05
N LEU A 118 -3.26 0.63 4.08
CA LEU A 118 -3.57 0.93 2.67
C LEU A 118 -4.64 -0.02 2.11
N PHE A 119 -4.47 -1.34 2.28
CA PHE A 119 -5.42 -2.32 1.77
C PHE A 119 -6.75 -2.30 2.54
N GLY A 120 -6.71 -1.99 3.83
CA GLY A 120 -7.90 -1.83 4.66
C GLY A 120 -8.78 -0.67 4.17
N VAL A 121 -8.19 0.52 4.00
CA VAL A 121 -8.91 1.68 3.46
C VAL A 121 -9.34 1.45 2.01
N ALA A 122 -8.49 0.85 1.19
CA ALA A 122 -8.84 0.48 -0.18
C ALA A 122 -10.08 -0.44 -0.23
N ALA A 123 -10.20 -1.41 0.68
CA ALA A 123 -11.39 -2.26 0.76
C ALA A 123 -12.65 -1.45 1.06
N THR A 124 -12.59 -0.52 2.03
CA THR A 124 -13.70 0.39 2.36
C THR A 124 -14.10 1.26 1.16
N VAL A 125 -13.13 1.86 0.48
CA VAL A 125 -13.35 2.65 -0.76
C VAL A 125 -14.02 1.81 -1.86
N LEU A 126 -13.71 0.52 -1.92
CA LEU A 126 -14.31 -0.43 -2.86
C LEU A 126 -15.65 -1.00 -2.37
N GLY A 127 -16.19 -0.52 -1.25
CA GLY A 127 -17.46 -0.97 -0.68
C GLY A 127 -17.42 -2.40 -0.12
N ALA A 128 -16.26 -2.87 0.32
CA ALA A 128 -16.05 -4.23 0.80
C ALA A 128 -15.37 -4.26 2.17
N ARG A 129 -15.53 -5.37 2.90
CA ARG A 129 -14.89 -5.58 4.20
C ARG A 129 -13.45 -6.05 4.02
N ALA A 130 -12.53 -5.49 4.82
CA ALA A 130 -11.16 -5.98 4.92
C ALA A 130 -11.08 -7.17 5.89
N ASP A 131 -11.15 -8.39 5.35
CA ASP A 131 -10.90 -9.62 6.11
C ASP A 131 -9.39 -9.82 6.41
N ALA A 132 -9.06 -10.82 7.22
CA ALA A 132 -7.68 -11.12 7.60
C ALA A 132 -6.73 -11.36 6.41
N PHE A 133 -7.23 -11.96 5.31
CA PHE A 133 -6.43 -12.18 4.10
C PHE A 133 -6.13 -10.88 3.34
N VAL A 134 -7.00 -9.86 3.45
CA VAL A 134 -6.78 -8.53 2.87
C VAL A 134 -5.65 -7.83 3.61
N ALA A 135 -5.68 -7.88 4.94
CA ALA A 135 -4.60 -7.35 5.77
C ALA A 135 -3.27 -8.06 5.47
N ALA A 136 -3.26 -9.40 5.44
CA ALA A 136 -2.06 -10.17 5.08
C ALA A 136 -1.55 -9.83 3.67
N GLY A 137 -2.45 -9.64 2.70
CA GLY A 137 -2.08 -9.24 1.34
C GLY A 137 -1.41 -7.87 1.29
N GLY A 138 -1.97 -6.90 2.02
CA GLY A 138 -1.41 -5.56 2.12
C GLY A 138 -0.05 -5.55 2.81
N GLU A 139 0.06 -6.17 3.98
CA GLU A 139 1.33 -6.29 4.70
C GLU A 139 2.41 -6.95 3.84
N GLY A 140 2.08 -8.09 3.24
CA GLY A 140 2.99 -8.82 2.36
C GLY A 140 3.41 -8.00 1.14
N TRP A 141 2.50 -7.24 0.55
CA TRP A 141 2.78 -6.32 -0.55
C TRP A 141 3.75 -5.20 -0.15
N ALA A 142 3.52 -4.57 1.02
CA ALA A 142 4.39 -3.50 1.51
C ALA A 142 5.80 -4.03 1.80
N LEU A 143 5.91 -5.21 2.42
CA LEU A 143 7.19 -5.83 2.73
C LEU A 143 7.93 -6.30 1.49
N ALA A 144 7.25 -6.89 0.50
CA ALA A 144 7.88 -7.25 -0.77
C ALA A 144 8.44 -6.02 -1.50
N ASP A 145 7.74 -4.90 -1.45
CA ASP A 145 8.21 -3.62 -1.99
C ASP A 145 9.47 -3.10 -1.27
N LEU A 146 9.51 -3.19 0.07
CA LEU A 146 10.67 -2.80 0.87
C LEU A 146 11.88 -3.71 0.59
N ALA A 147 11.67 -5.03 0.59
CA ALA A 147 12.72 -6.02 0.33
C ALA A 147 13.47 -5.78 -0.99
N GLY A 148 12.77 -5.30 -2.03
CA GLY A 148 13.38 -4.98 -3.33
C GLY A 148 14.21 -3.70 -3.35
N LYS A 149 14.16 -2.88 -2.28
CA LYS A 149 14.84 -1.58 -2.18
C LYS A 149 15.97 -1.58 -1.15
N LEU A 150 16.08 -2.62 -0.33
CA LEU A 150 17.13 -2.75 0.69
C LEU A 150 18.45 -3.20 0.05
N SER A 151 19.52 -2.50 0.43
CA SER A 151 20.89 -2.81 -0.02
C SER A 151 21.57 -3.87 0.85
N ASP A 152 21.23 -3.95 2.15
CA ASP A 152 21.75 -4.98 3.05
C ASP A 152 21.06 -6.33 2.76
N PRO A 153 21.80 -7.37 2.33
CA PRO A 153 21.21 -8.69 2.05
C PRO A 153 20.55 -9.36 3.27
N ARG A 154 21.02 -9.08 4.50
CA ARG A 154 20.47 -9.64 5.73
C ARG A 154 19.11 -9.05 6.04
N GLU A 155 19.00 -7.72 6.05
CA GLU A 155 17.72 -7.03 6.23
C GLU A 155 16.75 -7.40 5.11
N ALA A 156 17.22 -7.41 3.86
CA ALA A 156 16.41 -7.80 2.72
C ALA A 156 15.92 -9.25 2.84
N GLY A 157 16.75 -10.17 3.35
CA GLY A 157 16.36 -11.56 3.64
C GLY A 157 15.28 -11.66 4.71
N LEU A 158 15.44 -10.93 5.82
CA LEU A 158 14.46 -10.86 6.92
C LEU A 158 13.10 -10.36 6.40
N VAL A 159 13.10 -9.24 5.67
CA VAL A 159 11.88 -8.64 5.10
C VAL A 159 11.24 -9.56 4.06
N ARG A 160 12.02 -10.22 3.18
CA ARG A 160 11.50 -11.18 2.20
C ARG A 160 10.79 -12.36 2.87
N ALA A 161 11.38 -12.92 3.93
CA ALA A 161 10.78 -14.03 4.67
C ALA A 161 9.45 -13.60 5.34
N ALA A 162 9.44 -12.43 5.97
CA ALA A 162 8.25 -11.84 6.57
C ALA A 162 7.14 -11.54 5.55
N ALA A 163 7.50 -11.11 4.33
CA ALA A 163 6.57 -10.89 3.22
C ALA A 163 5.97 -12.20 2.71
N ALA A 164 6.79 -13.23 2.49
CA ALA A 164 6.38 -14.50 1.90
C ALA A 164 5.23 -15.17 2.68
N GLY A 165 5.37 -15.30 4.01
CA GLY A 165 4.36 -15.94 4.85
C GLY A 165 3.00 -15.21 4.84
N ARG A 166 3.01 -13.88 4.65
CA ARG A 166 1.78 -13.07 4.56
C ARG A 166 1.13 -13.19 3.19
N LEU A 167 1.94 -13.14 2.13
CA LEU A 167 1.48 -13.32 0.76
C LEU A 167 0.98 -14.75 0.50
N ASP A 168 1.53 -15.76 1.16
CA ASP A 168 1.01 -17.14 1.13
C ASP A 168 -0.44 -17.20 1.62
N ARG A 169 -0.71 -16.64 2.80
CA ARG A 169 -2.08 -16.59 3.35
C ARG A 169 -3.03 -15.81 2.44
N ALA A 170 -2.58 -14.68 1.91
CA ALA A 170 -3.38 -13.83 1.04
C ALA A 170 -3.71 -14.49 -0.31
N CYS A 171 -2.72 -15.16 -0.93
CA CYS A 171 -2.87 -15.82 -2.22
C CYS A 171 -3.60 -17.17 -2.14
N ALA A 172 -3.71 -17.77 -0.94
CA ALA A 172 -4.51 -18.96 -0.73
C ALA A 172 -6.02 -18.66 -0.65
N ALA A 173 -6.40 -17.42 -0.34
CA ALA A 173 -7.78 -16.99 -0.24
C ALA A 173 -8.40 -16.74 -1.62
N ARG A 174 -9.74 -16.85 -1.70
CA ARG A 174 -10.50 -16.40 -2.86
C ARG A 174 -10.97 -14.96 -2.66
N TRP A 175 -10.48 -14.05 -3.50
CA TRP A 175 -10.78 -12.63 -3.42
C TRP A 175 -12.17 -12.32 -4.03
N PRO A 176 -13.05 -11.60 -3.30
CA PRO A 176 -14.30 -11.08 -3.83
C PRO A 176 -14.04 -10.17 -5.04
N ARG A 177 -15.02 -10.08 -5.96
CA ARG A 177 -14.87 -9.31 -7.21
C ARG A 177 -14.42 -7.87 -6.96
N ALA A 178 -15.00 -7.20 -5.96
CA ALA A 178 -14.66 -5.83 -5.59
C ALA A 178 -13.17 -5.67 -5.19
N LEU A 179 -12.57 -6.69 -4.57
CA LEU A 179 -11.21 -6.65 -4.02
C LEU A 179 -10.14 -7.28 -4.94
N ARG A 180 -10.52 -7.76 -6.13
CA ARG A 180 -9.57 -8.33 -7.11
C ARG A 180 -8.42 -7.38 -7.52
N PRO A 181 -8.57 -6.04 -7.55
CA PRO A 181 -7.41 -5.16 -7.75
C PRO A 181 -6.32 -5.40 -6.70
N LEU A 182 -6.70 -5.47 -5.42
CA LEU A 182 -5.79 -5.68 -4.30
C LEU A 182 -5.20 -7.09 -4.30
N GLY A 183 -6.02 -8.11 -4.61
CA GLY A 183 -5.55 -9.49 -4.77
C GLY A 183 -4.55 -9.64 -5.92
N ALA A 184 -4.76 -8.93 -7.03
CA ALA A 184 -3.80 -8.90 -8.14
C ALA A 184 -2.45 -8.30 -7.68
N MET A 185 -2.47 -7.21 -6.91
CA MET A 185 -1.25 -6.62 -6.33
C MET A 185 -0.52 -7.60 -5.40
N ALA A 186 -1.25 -8.34 -4.55
CA ALA A 186 -0.66 -9.37 -3.70
C ALA A 186 -0.01 -10.50 -4.51
N HIS A 187 -0.66 -10.97 -5.58
CA HIS A 187 -0.05 -11.97 -6.47
C HIS A 187 1.19 -11.46 -7.19
N LEU A 188 1.19 -10.19 -7.64
CA LEU A 188 2.36 -9.60 -8.27
C LEU A 188 3.51 -9.40 -7.29
N ALA A 189 3.23 -8.97 -6.06
CA ALA A 189 4.22 -8.89 -4.99
C ALA A 189 4.84 -10.27 -4.68
N ARG A 190 4.06 -11.34 -4.74
CA ARG A 190 4.59 -12.72 -4.58
C ARG A 190 5.54 -13.10 -5.72
N LEU A 191 5.24 -12.67 -6.94
CA LEU A 191 6.11 -12.88 -8.09
C LEU A 191 7.39 -12.03 -8.01
N ASP A 192 7.32 -10.84 -7.41
CA ASP A 192 8.51 -10.01 -7.12
C ASP A 192 9.47 -10.75 -6.18
N LEU A 193 8.95 -11.45 -5.15
CA LEU A 193 9.77 -12.28 -4.26
C LEU A 193 10.42 -13.50 -4.95
N SER A 194 9.93 -13.88 -6.12
CA SER A 194 10.47 -14.97 -6.94
C SER A 194 11.31 -14.46 -8.11
N ASP A 195 11.74 -13.19 -8.05
CA ASP A 195 12.56 -12.49 -9.05
C ASP A 195 11.98 -12.53 -10.48
N VAL A 196 10.65 -12.61 -10.61
CA VAL A 196 9.97 -12.57 -11.90
C VAL A 196 9.82 -11.11 -12.37
N SER A 197 10.53 -10.76 -13.44
CA SER A 197 10.59 -9.39 -13.98
C SER A 197 9.22 -8.79 -14.28
N ALA A 198 9.04 -7.51 -13.93
CA ALA A 198 7.86 -6.72 -14.25
C ALA A 198 7.55 -6.74 -15.76
N GLY A 199 6.26 -6.78 -16.11
CA GLY A 199 5.80 -6.86 -17.50
C GLY A 199 5.99 -8.22 -18.17
N SER A 200 6.59 -9.22 -17.49
CA SER A 200 6.73 -10.55 -18.07
C SER A 200 5.37 -11.21 -18.37
N PRO A 201 5.29 -12.07 -19.40
CA PRO A 201 4.05 -12.78 -19.75
C PRO A 201 3.45 -13.54 -18.57
N ARG A 202 4.30 -14.08 -17.69
CA ARG A 202 3.90 -14.79 -16.47
C ARG A 202 3.11 -13.88 -15.51
N ARG A 203 3.53 -12.64 -15.31
CA ARG A 203 2.84 -11.66 -14.45
C ARG A 203 1.51 -11.23 -15.03
N VAL A 204 1.49 -10.92 -16.32
CA VAL A 204 0.26 -10.53 -17.04
C VAL A 204 -0.76 -11.66 -16.98
N ALA A 205 -0.34 -12.90 -17.29
CA ALA A 205 -1.21 -14.08 -17.20
C ALA A 205 -1.73 -14.30 -15.78
N ARG A 206 -0.89 -14.12 -14.77
CA ARG A 206 -1.27 -14.26 -13.35
C ARG A 206 -2.31 -13.22 -12.92
N ALA A 207 -2.11 -11.95 -13.27
CA ALA A 207 -3.04 -10.87 -12.95
C ALA A 207 -4.39 -11.06 -13.68
N LEU A 208 -4.37 -11.45 -14.95
CA LEU A 208 -5.59 -11.75 -15.72
C LEU A 208 -6.34 -12.96 -15.16
N TRP A 209 -5.64 -14.05 -14.84
CA TRP A 209 -6.24 -15.23 -14.23
C TRP A 209 -6.93 -14.88 -12.90
N HIS A 210 -6.26 -14.11 -12.06
CA HIS A 210 -6.83 -13.64 -10.79
C HIS A 210 -8.05 -12.75 -11.01
N ARG A 211 -7.99 -11.82 -11.98
CA ARG A 211 -9.11 -10.97 -12.35
C ARG A 211 -10.35 -11.78 -12.73
N LEU A 212 -10.20 -12.93 -13.38
CA LEU A 212 -11.33 -13.78 -13.79
C LEU A 212 -11.85 -14.65 -12.63
N THR A 213 -10.94 -15.33 -11.93
CA THR A 213 -11.29 -16.40 -10.98
C THR A 213 -11.39 -15.93 -9.53
N GLY A 214 -10.69 -14.86 -9.17
CA GLY A 214 -10.45 -14.42 -7.79
C GLY A 214 -9.51 -15.34 -7.02
N ARG A 215 -8.87 -16.31 -7.68
CA ARG A 215 -7.86 -17.21 -7.11
C ARG A 215 -6.51 -16.92 -7.70
#